data_AF-A0A7Z9I5G3-F1
#
_entry.id   AF-A0A7Z9I5G3-F1
#
_cell.length_a   1.000
_cell.length_b   1.000
_cell.length_c   1.000
_cell.angle_alpha   90.00
_cell.angle_beta   90.00
_cell.angle_gamma   90.00
#
_symmetry.space_group_name_H-M   'P 1'
#
loop_
_entity.id
_entity.type
_entity.pdbx_description
1 polymer ?
#
loop_
_entity_poly.entity_id
_entity_poly.type
_entity_poly.pdbx_seq_one_letter_code
_entity_poly.pdbx_strand_id
1 'polypeptide(L)'
;MSEKVLWFFIFLVLYVSYCVFWGLRGSKNTSNPEEYYLANRNISSWVFFFAATSATFAGLITLSHTGLIFHDGFQYVGTSFIAITIPLGSVLFFKRQWMLSRKYGYITPGEMYYDYYRSDAIRIISVIVTFFVAVPLLAILFGATGFLVNLLTEG
;
A
#
# COMPACT_ATOMS: atom_id res chain seq x y z
N MET A 1 -13.44 -5.93 30.91
CA MET A 1 -12.93 -5.13 29.76
C MET A 1 -13.62 -3.79 29.78
N SER A 2 -12.90 -2.69 29.58
CA SER A 2 -13.52 -1.39 29.29
C SER A 2 -14.41 -1.51 28.04
N GLU A 3 -15.54 -0.80 28.02
CA GLU A 3 -16.50 -0.81 26.90
C GLU A 3 -15.82 -0.53 25.55
N LYS A 4 -14.85 0.39 25.54
CA LYS A 4 -14.03 0.71 24.36
C LYS A 4 -13.26 -0.50 23.83
N VAL A 5 -12.67 -1.28 24.73
CA VAL A 5 -11.87 -2.46 24.38
C VAL A 5 -12.78 -3.57 23.84
N LEU A 6 -13.97 -3.75 24.42
CA LEU A 6 -14.95 -4.71 23.90
C LEU A 6 -15.35 -4.38 22.46
N TRP A 7 -15.73 -3.12 22.19
CA TRP A 7 -16.09 -2.68 20.84
C TRP A 7 -14.92 -2.79 19.86
N PHE A 8 -13.72 -2.42 20.28
CA PHE A 8 -12.51 -2.58 19.46
C PHE A 8 -12.33 -4.04 19.01
N PHE A 9 -12.43 -5.01 19.93
CA PHE A 9 -12.32 -6.43 19.59
C PHE A 9 -13.43 -6.90 18.64
N ILE A 10 -14.67 -6.47 18.86
CA ILE A 10 -15.79 -6.81 17.98
C ILE A 10 -15.53 -6.30 16.55
N PHE A 11 -15.16 -5.03 16.40
CA PHE A 11 -14.87 -4.44 15.09
C PHE A 11 -13.63 -5.08 14.44
N LEU A 12 -12.60 -5.40 15.22
CA LEU A 12 -11.41 -6.08 14.73
C LEU A 12 -11.75 -7.46 14.17
N VAL A 13 -12.51 -8.27 14.90
CA VAL A 13 -12.92 -9.61 14.46
C VAL A 13 -13.78 -9.52 13.20
N LEU A 14 -14.74 -8.60 13.15
CA LEU A 14 -15.56 -8.38 11.96
C LEU A 14 -14.72 -7.96 10.75
N TYR A 15 -13.79 -7.03 10.94
CA TYR A 15 -12.90 -6.55 9.89
C TYR A 15 -11.96 -7.65 9.37
N VAL A 16 -11.29 -8.37 10.26
CA VAL A 16 -10.43 -9.50 9.90
C VAL A 16 -11.23 -10.58 9.18
N SER A 17 -12.42 -10.91 9.67
CA SER A 17 -13.31 -11.89 9.02
C SER A 17 -13.71 -11.45 7.61
N TYR A 18 -14.04 -10.16 7.43
CA TYR A 18 -14.30 -9.57 6.13
C TYR A 18 -13.10 -9.69 5.19
N CYS A 19 -11.90 -9.31 5.65
CA CYS A 19 -10.66 -9.40 4.87
C CYS A 19 -10.34 -10.85 4.48
N VAL A 20 -10.44 -11.79 5.41
CA VAL A 20 -10.19 -13.23 5.17
C VAL A 20 -11.22 -13.78 4.19
N PHE A 21 -12.50 -13.46 4.35
CA PHE A 21 -13.56 -13.91 3.44
C PHE A 21 -13.27 -13.48 1.99
N TRP A 22 -12.95 -12.20 1.77
CA TRP A 22 -12.62 -11.69 0.44
C TRP A 22 -11.29 -12.22 -0.09
N GLY A 23 -10.28 -12.38 0.77
CA GLY A 23 -8.98 -12.97 0.41
C GLY A 23 -9.10 -14.41 -0.07
N LEU A 24 -9.86 -15.25 0.66
CA LEU A 24 -10.12 -16.64 0.27
C LEU A 24 -10.94 -16.73 -1.02
N ARG A 25 -11.96 -15.87 -1.17
CA ARG A 25 -12.78 -15.83 -2.39
C ARG A 25 -11.97 -15.39 -3.61
N GLY A 26 -11.09 -14.40 -3.44
CA GLY A 26 -10.18 -13.94 -4.49
C GLY A 26 -9.20 -15.03 -4.91
N SER A 27 -8.54 -15.67 -3.94
CA SER A 27 -7.54 -16.71 -4.21
C SER A 27 -8.11 -17.93 -4.96
N LYS A 28 -9.35 -18.32 -4.66
CA LYS A 28 -10.01 -19.44 -5.36
C LYS A 28 -10.29 -19.19 -6.85
N ASN A 29 -10.34 -17.92 -7.25
CA ASN A 29 -10.59 -17.52 -8.63
C ASN A 29 -9.30 -17.27 -9.41
N THR A 30 -8.13 -17.54 -8.84
CA THR A 30 -6.85 -17.22 -9.46
C THR A 30 -6.15 -18.46 -9.99
N SER A 31 -5.84 -18.45 -11.28
CA SER A 31 -5.20 -19.56 -11.99
C SER A 31 -3.78 -19.25 -12.48
N ASN A 32 -3.45 -17.98 -12.68
CA ASN A 32 -2.14 -17.56 -13.20
C ASN A 32 -1.56 -16.36 -12.41
N PRO A 33 -0.25 -16.08 -12.53
CA PRO A 33 0.39 -14.96 -11.82
C PRO A 33 -0.15 -13.58 -12.21
N GLU A 34 -0.53 -13.37 -13.47
CA GLU A 34 -1.08 -12.09 -13.94
C GLU A 34 -2.44 -11.78 -13.30
N GLU A 35 -3.28 -12.79 -13.12
CA GLU A 35 -4.56 -12.73 -12.42
C GLU A 35 -4.35 -12.50 -10.92
N TYR A 36 -3.32 -13.13 -10.32
CA TYR A 36 -2.97 -12.93 -8.92
C TYR A 36 -2.50 -11.49 -8.63
N TYR A 37 -1.56 -10.97 -9.44
CA TYR A 37 -0.91 -9.70 -9.16
C TYR A 37 -1.63 -8.50 -9.78
N LEU A 38 -2.23 -8.66 -10.96
CA LEU A 38 -2.82 -7.56 -11.73
C LEU A 38 -4.31 -7.71 -11.97
N ALA A 39 -4.95 -8.78 -11.49
CA ALA A 39 -6.35 -9.11 -11.78
C ALA A 39 -6.65 -9.02 -13.29
N ASN A 40 -5.75 -9.56 -14.12
CA ASN A 40 -5.81 -9.50 -15.58
C ASN A 40 -5.95 -8.07 -16.14
N ARG A 41 -5.45 -7.07 -15.40
CA ARG A 41 -5.53 -5.65 -15.73
C ARG A 41 -6.97 -5.13 -15.90
N ASN A 42 -7.94 -5.79 -15.27
CA ASN A 42 -9.37 -5.47 -15.34
C ASN A 42 -9.86 -4.58 -14.18
N ILE A 43 -8.96 -4.10 -13.32
CA ILE A 43 -9.31 -3.18 -12.23
C ILE A 43 -9.67 -1.81 -12.83
N SER A 44 -10.88 -1.34 -12.53
CA SER A 44 -11.34 0.00 -12.92
C SER A 44 -10.45 1.09 -12.29
N SER A 45 -10.17 2.16 -13.05
CA SER A 45 -9.33 3.27 -12.61
C SER A 45 -9.77 3.90 -11.29
N TRP A 46 -11.08 3.96 -11.01
CA TRP A 46 -11.60 4.51 -9.75
C TRP A 46 -11.31 3.60 -8.55
N VAL A 47 -11.43 2.28 -8.72
CA VAL A 47 -11.08 1.29 -7.69
C VAL A 47 -9.58 1.36 -7.39
N PHE A 48 -8.76 1.45 -8.44
CA PHE A 48 -7.32 1.63 -8.31
C PHE A 48 -6.98 2.95 -7.60
N PHE A 49 -7.65 4.05 -7.93
CA PHE A 49 -7.45 5.34 -7.27
C PHE A 49 -7.69 5.26 -5.75
N PHE A 50 -8.81 4.68 -5.32
CA PHE A 50 -9.09 4.50 -3.89
C PHE A 50 -8.10 3.54 -3.22
N ALA A 51 -7.74 2.43 -3.87
CA ALA A 51 -6.78 1.48 -3.32
C ALA A 51 -5.38 2.10 -3.16
N ALA A 52 -4.87 2.81 -4.18
CA ALA A 52 -3.57 3.46 -4.15
C ALA A 52 -3.53 4.61 -3.12
N THR A 53 -4.61 5.40 -3.04
CA THR A 53 -4.74 6.48 -2.05
C THR A 53 -4.77 5.91 -0.64
N SER A 54 -5.58 4.86 -0.40
CA SER A 54 -5.68 4.19 0.90
C SER A 54 -4.35 3.57 1.32
N ALA A 55 -3.60 2.96 0.40
CA ALA A 55 -2.27 2.42 0.69
C ALA A 55 -1.25 3.51 1.04
N THR A 56 -1.31 4.66 0.36
CA THR A 56 -0.43 5.80 0.63
C THR A 56 -0.73 6.43 1.99
N PHE A 57 -2.02 6.67 2.27
CA PHE A 57 -2.48 7.29 3.52
C PHE A 57 -2.59 6.31 4.69
N ALA A 58 -2.21 5.05 4.51
CA ALA A 58 -2.23 4.05 5.57
C ALA A 58 -1.34 4.47 6.77
N GLY A 59 -1.53 3.75 7.89
CA GLY A 59 -0.95 3.93 9.23
C GLY A 59 0.11 5.01 9.44
N LEU A 60 1.23 4.95 8.71
CA LEU A 60 2.34 5.90 8.83
C LEU A 60 1.93 7.36 8.57
N ILE A 61 1.30 7.66 7.43
CA ILE A 61 0.96 9.06 7.10
C ILE A 61 -0.09 9.57 8.07
N THR A 62 -1.13 8.82 8.38
CA THR A 62 -2.17 9.28 9.32
C THR A 62 -1.59 9.61 10.70
N LEU A 63 -0.72 8.74 11.25
CA LEU A 63 -0.14 8.95 12.57
C LEU A 63 0.92 10.04 12.59
N SER A 64 1.87 10.00 11.66
CA SER A 64 2.94 11.01 11.59
C SER A 64 2.36 12.39 11.34
N HIS A 65 1.38 12.51 10.44
CA HIS A 65 0.81 13.80 10.07
C HIS A 65 0.02 14.43 11.21
N THR A 66 -0.80 13.65 11.92
CA THR A 66 -1.54 14.14 13.08
C THR A 66 -0.61 14.51 14.24
N GLY A 67 0.45 13.73 14.48
CA GLY A 67 1.48 14.04 15.48
C GLY A 67 2.25 15.32 15.17
N LEU A 68 2.62 15.55 13.91
CA LEU A 68 3.34 16.76 13.48
C LEU A 68 2.45 17.99 13.50
N ILE A 69 1.15 17.88 13.16
CA ILE A 69 0.21 18.99 13.35
C ILE A 69 0.08 19.35 14.83
N PHE A 70 0.04 18.35 15.72
CA PHE A 70 -0.04 18.59 17.16
C PHE A 70 1.22 19.28 17.71
N HIS A 71 2.40 18.89 17.23
CA HIS A 71 3.69 19.42 17.69
C HIS A 71 4.05 20.78 17.05
N ASP A 72 3.93 20.89 15.72
CA ASP A 72 4.37 22.05 14.93
C ASP A 72 3.24 23.08 14.70
N GLY A 73 2.02 22.73 15.09
CA GLY A 73 0.84 23.59 15.00
C GLY A 73 0.17 23.60 13.62
N PHE A 74 -0.85 24.47 13.50
CA PHE A 74 -1.74 24.50 12.34
C PHE A 74 -1.04 24.82 11.01
N GLN A 75 0.13 25.46 11.04
CA GLN A 75 0.91 25.75 9.83
C GLN A 75 1.35 24.48 9.11
N TYR A 76 1.58 23.39 9.85
CA TYR A 76 1.93 22.09 9.27
C TYR A 76 0.79 21.51 8.41
N VAL A 77 -0.47 21.92 8.60
CA VAL A 77 -1.61 21.47 7.79
C VAL A 77 -1.40 21.76 6.30
N GLY A 78 -0.63 22.79 5.94
CA GLY A 78 -0.25 23.05 4.54
C GLY A 78 0.50 21.87 3.89
N THR A 79 1.23 21.06 4.65
CA THR A 79 1.91 19.86 4.11
C THR A 79 0.92 18.75 3.71
N SER A 80 -0.35 18.82 4.18
CA SER A 80 -1.41 17.88 3.79
C SER A 80 -1.70 17.88 2.29
N PHE A 81 -1.34 18.96 1.58
CA PHE A 81 -1.44 19.02 0.11
C PHE A 81 -0.57 17.98 -0.60
N ILE A 82 0.32 17.29 0.14
CA ILE A 82 1.00 16.09 -0.34
C ILE A 82 0.02 15.01 -0.84
N ALA A 83 -1.20 15.00 -0.30
CA ALA A 83 -2.32 14.17 -0.75
C ALA A 83 -2.67 14.36 -2.23
N ILE A 84 -2.38 15.54 -2.79
CA ILE A 84 -2.68 15.91 -4.17
C ILE A 84 -1.45 15.70 -5.05
N THR A 85 -0.27 16.10 -4.58
CA THR A 85 0.97 15.99 -5.36
C THR A 85 1.43 14.56 -5.55
N ILE A 86 1.24 13.65 -4.58
CA ILE A 86 1.59 12.23 -4.75
C ILE A 86 0.77 11.58 -5.87
N PRO A 87 -0.59 11.65 -5.89
CA PRO A 87 -1.37 11.13 -7.01
C PRO A 87 -1.05 11.82 -8.35
N LEU A 88 -0.83 13.13 -8.37
CA LEU A 88 -0.45 13.83 -9.59
C LEU A 88 0.89 13.35 -10.17
N GLY A 89 1.93 13.26 -9.33
CA GLY A 89 3.21 12.68 -9.72
C GLY A 89 3.03 11.24 -10.19
N SER A 90 2.23 10.47 -9.47
CA SER A 90 1.89 9.08 -9.82
C SER A 90 1.25 8.98 -11.20
N VAL A 91 0.28 9.84 -11.54
CA VAL A 91 -0.35 9.84 -12.88
C VAL A 91 0.66 10.20 -13.98
N LEU A 92 1.58 11.14 -13.73
CA LEU A 92 2.57 11.55 -14.73
C LEU A 92 3.63 10.47 -15.00
N PHE A 93 4.15 9.85 -13.94
CA PHE A 93 5.24 8.86 -14.05
C PHE A 93 4.72 7.42 -14.25
N PHE A 94 3.71 6.98 -13.50
CA PHE A 94 3.19 5.62 -13.62
C PHE A 94 2.34 5.39 -14.87
N LYS A 95 1.75 6.42 -15.48
CA LYS A 95 1.01 6.22 -16.75
C LYS A 95 1.91 5.63 -17.84
N ARG A 96 3.15 6.10 -17.96
CA ARG A 96 4.11 5.56 -18.95
C ARG A 96 4.48 4.12 -18.64
N GLN A 97 4.77 3.83 -17.38
CA GLN A 97 5.07 2.48 -16.88
C GLN A 97 3.91 1.51 -17.11
N TRP A 98 2.68 1.96 -16.86
CA TRP A 98 1.45 1.21 -17.08
C TRP A 98 1.22 0.89 -18.56
N MET A 99 1.44 1.86 -19.45
CA MET A 99 1.34 1.62 -20.90
C MET A 99 2.37 0.59 -21.38
N LEU A 100 3.60 0.62 -20.84
CA LEU A 100 4.63 -0.37 -21.15
C LEU A 100 4.26 -1.77 -20.63
N SER A 101 3.79 -1.87 -19.38
CA SER A 101 3.29 -3.14 -18.82
C SER A 101 2.16 -3.73 -19.66
N ARG A 102 1.20 -2.91 -20.13
CA ARG A 102 0.12 -3.39 -21.02
C ARG A 102 0.62 -3.84 -22.38
N LYS A 103 1.59 -3.14 -22.96
CA LYS A 103 2.08 -3.44 -24.31
C LYS A 103 2.95 -4.69 -24.36
N TYR A 104 3.81 -4.90 -23.37
CA TYR A 104 4.83 -5.95 -23.37
C TYR A 104 4.55 -7.07 -22.37
N GLY A 105 3.47 -6.99 -21.60
CA GLY A 105 3.05 -8.06 -20.70
C GLY A 105 3.80 -8.10 -19.36
N TYR A 106 4.59 -7.07 -18.99
CA TYR A 106 5.36 -7.08 -17.75
C TYR A 106 4.48 -7.17 -16.51
N ILE A 107 4.86 -8.06 -15.58
CA ILE A 107 4.24 -8.23 -14.27
C ILE A 107 5.03 -7.46 -13.22
N THR A 108 6.37 -7.48 -13.30
CA THR A 108 7.25 -6.79 -12.35
C THR A 108 8.10 -5.69 -13.02
N PRO A 109 8.47 -4.62 -12.27
CA PRO A 109 9.42 -3.63 -12.77
C PRO A 109 10.79 -4.23 -13.13
N GLY A 110 11.23 -5.27 -12.40
CA GLY A 110 12.49 -5.95 -12.67
C GLY A 110 12.52 -6.68 -14.02
N GLU A 111 11.38 -7.25 -14.46
CA GLU A 111 11.23 -7.78 -15.82
C GLU A 111 11.34 -6.69 -16.87
N MET A 112 10.67 -5.56 -16.65
CA MET A 112 10.71 -4.42 -17.56
C MET A 112 12.12 -3.84 -17.68
N TYR A 113 12.85 -3.68 -16.57
CA TYR A 113 14.22 -3.18 -16.61
C TYR A 113 15.18 -4.18 -17.25
N TYR A 114 14.97 -5.47 -17.02
CA TYR A 114 15.74 -6.52 -17.70
C TYR A 114 15.55 -6.45 -19.21
N ASP A 115 14.31 -6.32 -19.71
CA ASP A 115 14.07 -6.27 -21.15
C ASP A 115 14.71 -5.04 -21.81
N TYR A 116 14.67 -3.88 -21.11
CA TYR A 116 15.27 -2.65 -21.61
C TYR A 116 16.80 -2.67 -21.62
N TYR A 117 17.43 -3.07 -20.50
CA TYR A 117 18.89 -3.01 -20.34
C TYR A 117 19.62 -4.31 -20.70
N ARG A 118 18.89 -5.41 -20.91
CA ARG A 118 19.41 -6.75 -21.23
C ARG A 118 20.47 -7.24 -20.25
N SER A 119 20.28 -6.97 -18.96
CA SER A 119 21.24 -7.31 -17.91
C SER A 119 20.56 -7.88 -16.67
N ASP A 120 21.01 -9.07 -16.25
CA ASP A 120 20.56 -9.70 -15.00
C ASP A 120 20.98 -8.92 -13.76
N ALA A 121 22.07 -8.13 -13.84
CA ALA A 121 22.52 -7.30 -12.73
C ALA A 121 21.44 -6.28 -12.31
N ILE A 122 20.77 -5.66 -13.29
CA ILE A 122 19.72 -4.66 -13.02
C ILE A 122 18.47 -5.32 -12.42
N ARG A 123 18.15 -6.54 -12.86
CA ARG A 123 17.06 -7.32 -12.26
C ARG A 123 17.37 -7.62 -10.78
N ILE A 124 18.58 -8.06 -10.46
CA ILE A 124 19.01 -8.34 -9.08
C ILE A 124 19.00 -7.06 -8.23
N ILE A 125 19.53 -5.95 -8.75
CA ILE A 125 19.51 -4.66 -8.07
C ILE A 125 18.07 -4.24 -7.74
N SER A 126 17.14 -4.38 -8.70
CA SER A 126 15.73 -4.08 -8.47
C SER A 126 15.15 -4.88 -7.31
N VAL A 127 15.45 -6.19 -7.24
CA VAL A 127 14.96 -7.06 -6.14
C VAL A 127 15.54 -6.62 -4.80
N ILE A 128 16.85 -6.34 -4.75
CA ILE A 128 17.53 -5.87 -3.54
C ILE A 128 16.90 -4.57 -3.04
N VAL A 129 16.75 -3.58 -3.92
CA VAL A 129 16.14 -2.28 -3.58
C VAL A 129 14.71 -2.49 -3.07
N THR A 130 13.89 -3.29 -3.76
CA THR A 130 12.53 -3.59 -3.32
C THR A 130 12.51 -4.25 -1.94
N PHE A 131 13.40 -5.21 -1.67
CA PHE A 131 13.49 -5.88 -0.38
C PHE A 131 13.84 -4.91 0.75
N PHE A 132 14.88 -4.07 0.57
CA PHE A 132 15.32 -3.11 1.57
C PHE A 132 14.34 -1.96 1.80
N VAL A 133 13.44 -1.68 0.85
CA VAL A 133 12.36 -0.70 1.05
C VAL A 133 11.14 -1.36 1.71
N ALA A 134 10.75 -2.55 1.26
CA ALA A 134 9.55 -3.23 1.73
C ALA A 134 9.65 -3.69 3.18
N VAL A 135 10.78 -4.25 3.60
CA VAL A 135 10.93 -4.82 4.96
C VAL A 135 10.82 -3.73 6.04
N PRO A 136 11.57 -2.61 5.97
CA PRO A 136 11.42 -1.52 6.94
C PRO A 136 10.03 -0.88 6.88
N LEU A 137 9.45 -0.74 5.68
CA LEU A 137 8.10 -0.18 5.54
C LEU A 137 7.06 -1.06 6.25
N LEU A 138 7.12 -2.38 6.07
CA LEU A 138 6.25 -3.32 6.79
C LEU A 138 6.46 -3.24 8.30
N ALA A 139 7.72 -3.20 8.76
CA ALA A 139 8.04 -3.08 10.17
C ALA A 139 7.43 -1.81 10.80
N ILE A 140 7.51 -0.68 10.09
CA ILE A 140 6.92 0.58 10.51
C ILE A 140 5.38 0.49 10.54
N LEU A 141 4.75 -0.10 9.52
CA LEU A 141 3.29 -0.25 9.48
C LEU A 141 2.78 -1.13 10.62
N PHE A 142 3.42 -2.28 10.88
CA PHE A 142 3.07 -3.15 12.01
C PHE A 142 3.34 -2.46 13.36
N GLY A 143 4.46 -1.75 13.49
CA GLY A 143 4.79 -0.99 14.70
C GLY A 143 3.76 0.11 15.00
N ALA A 144 3.35 0.86 13.98
CA ALA A 144 2.31 1.87 14.05
C ALA A 144 0.95 1.28 14.49
N THR A 145 0.55 0.15 13.90
CA THR A 145 -0.66 -0.56 14.31
C THR A 145 -0.56 -1.05 15.76
N GLY A 146 0.55 -1.67 16.15
CA GLY A 146 0.77 -2.15 17.51
C GLY A 146 0.72 -1.03 18.55
N PHE A 147 1.34 0.11 18.24
CA PHE A 147 1.27 1.32 19.08
C PHE A 147 -0.16 1.81 19.27
N LEU A 148 -0.96 1.88 18.19
CA LEU A 148 -2.37 2.28 18.28
C LEU A 148 -3.21 1.31 19.10
N VAL A 149 -2.98 0.00 18.96
CA VAL A 149 -3.69 -1.00 19.75
C VAL A 149 -3.35 -0.81 21.23
N ASN A 150 -2.06 -0.78 21.58
CA ASN A 150 -1.61 -0.61 22.96
C ASN A 150 -2.14 0.68 23.60
N LEU A 151 -2.17 1.79 22.85
CA LEU A 151 -2.72 3.06 23.32
C LEU A 151 -4.23 2.97 23.61
N LEU A 152 -4.99 2.18 22.84
CA LEU A 152 -6.43 2.01 23.02
C LEU A 152 -6.79 0.97 24.08
N THR A 153 -5.95 -0.04 24.27
CA THR A 153 -6.18 -1.15 25.20
C THR A 153 -5.51 -0.95 26.56
N GLU A 154 -4.61 0.04 26.69
CA GLU A 154 -3.76 0.28 27.86
C GLU A 154 -2.90 -0.95 28.25
N GLY A 155 -2.56 -1.77 27.25
CA GLY A 155 -1.83 -3.05 27.38
C GLY A 155 -1.58 -3.70 26.03
#